data_AF-A0A7C7FX87-F1
#
_entry.id   AF-A0A7C7FX87-F1
#
_cell.length_a   1.000
_cell.length_b   1.000
_cell.length_c   1.000
_cell.angle_alpha   90.00
_cell.angle_beta   90.00
_cell.angle_gamma   90.00
#
_symmetry.space_group_name_H-M   'P 1'
#
loop_
_entity.id
_entity.type
_entity.pdbx_description
1 polymer ?
#
loop_
_entity_poly.entity_id
_entity_poly.type
_entity_poly.pdbx_seq_one_letter_code
_entity_poly.pdbx_strand_id
1 'polypeptide(L)'
;MVRIEGLAKSQHYRAVIHYGEAYAPIAEADINSLGQCLELSVDDFLNALPEKVTGNRYLQDRIREAIATIDDRTSLMNTLKDSVRTLAASR
;
A
#
# COMPACT_ATOMS: atom_id res chain seq x y z
N MET A 1 2.15 9.57 8.53
CA MET A 1 3.09 8.88 7.61
C MET A 1 2.34 7.75 6.91
N VAL A 2 2.58 7.52 5.62
CA VAL A 2 2.01 6.38 4.87
C VAL A 2 3.08 5.31 4.69
N ARG A 3 2.82 4.07 5.13
CA ARG A 3 3.78 2.95 5.00
C ARG A 3 3.06 1.60 4.98
N ILE A 4 3.71 0.58 4.44
CA ILE A 4 3.24 -0.81 4.50
C ILE A 4 4.11 -1.59 5.48
N GLU A 5 3.47 -2.37 6.35
CA GLU A 5 4.13 -3.23 7.34
C GLU A 5 3.67 -4.67 7.17
N GLY A 6 4.63 -5.60 7.02
CA GLY A 6 4.36 -7.02 6.89
C GLY A 6 3.93 -7.66 8.22
N LEU A 7 2.98 -8.58 8.16
CA LEU A 7 2.51 -9.35 9.31
C LEU A 7 3.09 -10.78 9.28
N ALA A 8 3.18 -11.41 10.46
CA ALA A 8 3.56 -12.81 10.57
C ALA A 8 2.55 -13.73 9.84
N LYS A 9 3.06 -14.83 9.24
CA LYS A 9 2.38 -15.77 8.30
C LYS A 9 1.08 -16.46 8.80
N SER A 10 0.48 -16.06 9.92
CA SER A 10 -0.63 -16.78 10.57
C SER A 10 -2.02 -16.16 10.42
N GLN A 11 -2.20 -15.14 9.55
CA GLN A 11 -3.49 -14.45 9.41
C GLN A 11 -3.95 -14.32 7.95
N HIS A 12 -5.27 -14.12 7.75
CA HIS A 12 -5.90 -13.81 6.46
C HIS A 12 -5.30 -12.57 5.76
N TYR A 13 -4.57 -11.75 6.51
CA TYR A 13 -3.88 -10.55 6.04
C TYR A 13 -2.37 -10.74 6.10
N ARG A 14 -1.67 -10.27 5.07
CA ARG A 14 -0.21 -10.36 4.94
C ARG A 14 0.51 -9.09 5.35
N ALA A 15 -0.19 -7.97 5.33
CA ALA A 15 0.36 -6.68 5.70
C ALA A 15 -0.74 -5.73 6.19
N VAL A 16 -0.33 -4.58 6.70
CA VAL A 16 -1.20 -3.42 6.93
C VAL A 16 -0.61 -2.20 6.23
N ILE A 17 -1.48 -1.34 5.69
CA ILE A 17 -1.10 0.02 5.30
C ILE A 17 -1.47 0.97 6.43
N HIS A 18 -0.45 1.66 6.96
CA HIS A 18 -0.63 2.76 7.90
C HIS A 18 -0.91 4.04 7.11
N TYR A 19 -1.91 4.81 7.52
CA TYR A 19 -2.26 6.11 6.95
C TYR A 19 -2.62 7.08 8.08
N GLY A 20 -1.64 7.90 8.50
CA GLY A 20 -1.81 8.74 9.68
C GLY A 20 -1.75 7.92 10.96
N GLU A 21 -2.75 8.05 11.83
CA GLU A 21 -2.90 7.29 13.09
C GLU A 21 -3.75 6.01 12.93
N ALA A 22 -4.18 5.71 11.71
CA ALA A 22 -5.02 4.57 11.38
C ALA A 22 -4.29 3.57 10.47
N TYR A 23 -4.85 2.36 10.38
CA TYR A 23 -4.34 1.33 9.48
C TYR A 23 -5.48 0.60 8.77
N ALA A 24 -5.17 0.00 7.62
CA ALA A 24 -6.06 -0.88 6.89
C ALA A 24 -5.32 -2.20 6.57
N PRO A 25 -5.98 -3.34 6.74
CA PRO A 25 -5.38 -4.63 6.44
C PRO A 25 -5.26 -4.85 4.92
N ILE A 26 -4.18 -5.51 4.49
CA ILE A 26 -3.91 -5.89 3.10
C ILE A 26 -3.88 -7.40 2.99
N ALA A 27 -4.77 -7.97 2.17
CA ALA A 27 -4.80 -9.40 1.93
C ALA A 27 -3.66 -9.86 1.00
N GLU A 28 -3.37 -11.16 0.98
CA GLU A 28 -2.36 -11.70 0.07
C GLU A 28 -2.70 -11.44 -1.41
N ALA A 29 -3.98 -11.53 -1.78
CA ALA A 29 -4.44 -11.23 -3.13
C ALA A 29 -4.13 -9.78 -3.53
N ASP A 30 -4.35 -8.84 -2.61
CA ASP A 30 -4.12 -7.41 -2.81
C ASP A 30 -2.62 -7.09 -2.98
N ILE A 31 -1.74 -7.77 -2.23
CA ILE A 31 -0.28 -7.67 -2.42
C ILE A 31 0.13 -8.11 -3.82
N ASN A 32 -0.46 -9.19 -4.34
CA ASN A 32 -0.17 -9.64 -5.70
C ASN A 32 -0.65 -8.62 -6.75
N SER A 33 -1.84 -8.03 -6.55
CA SER A 33 -2.34 -6.96 -7.42
C SER A 33 -1.48 -5.70 -7.36
N LEU A 34 -0.95 -5.32 -6.18
CA LEU A 34 0.01 -4.23 -6.04
C LEU A 34 1.34 -4.53 -6.73
N GLY A 35 1.78 -5.79 -6.70
CA GLY A 35 2.97 -6.24 -7.42
C GLY A 35 2.91 -5.95 -8.93
N GLN A 36 1.72 -6.02 -9.53
CA GLN A 36 1.50 -5.70 -10.95
C GLN A 36 1.61 -4.19 -11.24
N CYS A 37 1.53 -3.35 -10.22
CA CYS A 37 1.61 -1.89 -10.32
C CYS A 37 3.05 -1.35 -10.10
N LEU A 38 4.03 -2.21 -9.81
CA LEU A 38 5.40 -1.78 -9.47
C LEU A 38 6.11 -1.00 -10.58
N GLU A 39 5.73 -1.24 -11.84
CA GLU A 39 6.30 -0.57 -13.02
C GLU A 39 5.60 0.76 -13.37
N LEU A 40 4.53 1.11 -12.67
CA LEU A 40 3.82 2.37 -12.90
C LEU A 40 4.66 3.59 -12.52
N SER A 41 4.34 4.75 -13.10
CA SER A 41 4.93 6.03 -12.69
C SER A 41 4.62 6.36 -11.21
N VAL A 42 5.27 7.39 -10.65
CA VAL A 42 5.04 7.83 -9.26
C VAL A 42 3.56 8.09 -9.01
N ASP A 43 2.94 8.93 -9.84
CA ASP A 43 1.57 9.33 -9.63
C ASP A 43 0.59 8.20 -9.94
N ASP A 44 0.83 7.41 -10.98
CA ASP A 44 -0.03 6.27 -11.32
C ASP A 44 -0.02 5.21 -10.22
N PHE A 45 1.14 4.91 -9.64
CA PHE A 45 1.24 3.97 -8.52
C PHE A 45 0.50 4.50 -7.29
N LEU A 46 0.74 5.75 -6.90
CA LEU A 46 0.12 6.35 -5.72
C LEU A 46 -1.40 6.51 -5.88
N ASN A 47 -1.89 6.77 -7.10
CA ASN A 47 -3.31 6.85 -7.41
C ASN A 47 -3.99 5.48 -7.39
N ALA A 48 -3.30 4.43 -7.86
CA ALA A 48 -3.83 3.07 -7.87
C ALA A 48 -3.80 2.39 -6.49
N LEU A 49 -2.82 2.74 -5.63
CA LEU A 49 -2.60 2.10 -4.33
C LEU A 49 -3.88 1.91 -3.49
N PRO A 50 -4.72 2.94 -3.25
CA PRO A 50 -5.91 2.81 -2.41
C PRO A 50 -6.90 1.76 -2.94
N GLU A 51 -7.08 1.71 -4.26
CA GLU A 51 -8.01 0.78 -4.92
C GLU A 51 -7.51 -0.66 -4.88
N LYS A 52 -6.19 -0.85 -4.85
CA LYS A 52 -5.57 -2.17 -4.79
C LYS A 52 -5.47 -2.73 -3.37
N VAL A 53 -5.41 -1.87 -2.34
CA VAL A 53 -5.31 -2.30 -0.93
C VAL A 53 -6.66 -2.56 -0.28
N THR A 54 -7.76 -1.99 -0.79
CA THR A 54 -9.09 -2.19 -0.21
C THR A 54 -10.22 -1.87 -1.17
N GLY A 55 -11.30 -2.66 -1.14
CA GLY A 55 -12.57 -2.34 -1.82
C GLY A 55 -13.46 -1.36 -1.06
N ASN A 56 -13.10 -0.98 0.17
CA ASN A 56 -13.90 -0.05 0.97
C ASN A 56 -13.62 1.40 0.56
N ARG A 57 -14.59 2.04 -0.10
CA ARG A 57 -14.48 3.43 -0.59
C ARG A 57 -14.06 4.43 0.48
N TYR A 58 -14.57 4.32 1.70
CA TYR A 58 -14.16 5.20 2.80
C TYR A 58 -12.66 5.07 3.09
N LEU A 59 -12.14 3.84 3.21
CA LEU A 59 -10.72 3.61 3.43
C LEU A 59 -9.87 4.11 2.25
N GLN A 60 -10.34 3.93 1.01
CA GLN A 60 -9.65 4.45 -0.16
C GLN A 60 -9.50 5.98 -0.08
N ASP A 61 -10.57 6.70 0.25
CA ASP A 61 -10.56 8.16 0.35
C ASP A 61 -9.63 8.63 1.48
N ARG A 62 -9.65 7.98 2.65
CA ARG A 62 -8.73 8.26 3.76
C ARG A 62 -7.26 8.05 3.39
N ILE A 63 -6.95 7.00 2.62
CA ILE A 63 -5.59 6.74 2.14
C ILE A 63 -5.18 7.80 1.10
N ARG A 64 -6.06 8.16 0.17
CA ARG A 64 -5.80 9.23 -0.82
C ARG A 64 -5.49 10.56 -0.14
N GLU A 65 -6.29 10.94 0.85
CA GLU A 65 -6.05 12.14 1.65
C GLU A 65 -4.68 12.07 2.35
N ALA A 66 -4.35 10.95 2.99
CA ALA A 66 -3.06 10.79 3.66
C ALA A 66 -1.87 10.90 2.69
N ILE A 67 -1.98 10.34 1.47
CA ILE A 67 -0.96 10.47 0.42
C ILE A 67 -0.83 11.92 -0.05
N ALA A 68 -1.94 12.64 -0.20
CA ALA A 68 -1.95 14.02 -0.66
C ALA A 68 -1.24 14.99 0.31
N THR A 69 -1.14 14.63 1.59
CA THR A 69 -0.39 15.41 2.60
C THR A 69 1.12 15.22 2.56
N ILE A 70 1.65 14.36 1.68
CA ILE A 70 3.09 14.05 1.60
C ILE A 70 3.73 14.82 0.43
N ASP A 71 4.68 15.69 0.74
CA ASP A 71 5.39 16.49 -0.26
C ASP A 71 6.34 15.65 -1.12
N ASP A 72 7.14 14.76 -0.49
CA ASP A 72 8.08 13.88 -1.20
C ASP A 72 7.39 12.59 -1.68
N ARG A 73 6.63 12.73 -2.77
CA ARG A 73 5.89 11.63 -3.41
C ARG A 73 6.81 10.54 -3.96
N THR A 74 7.99 10.90 -4.45
CA THR A 74 8.96 9.95 -5.02
C THR A 74 9.53 9.05 -3.93
N SER A 75 9.96 9.61 -2.80
CA SER A 75 10.45 8.84 -1.65
C SER A 75 9.36 7.94 -1.07
N LEU A 76 8.13 8.47 -0.96
CA LEU A 76 6.97 7.68 -0.54
C LEU A 76 6.74 6.49 -1.48
N MET A 77 6.70 6.72 -2.80
CA MET A 77 6.52 5.66 -3.79
C MET A 77 7.61 4.60 -3.66
N ASN A 78 8.89 4.99 -3.61
CA ASN A 78 10.00 4.05 -3.49
C ASN A 78 9.86 3.16 -2.24
N THR A 79 9.57 3.77 -1.08
CA THR A 79 9.36 3.05 0.18
C THR A 79 8.21 2.03 0.09
N LEU A 80 7.09 2.42 -0.53
CA LEU A 80 5.93 1.56 -0.70
C LEU A 80 6.20 0.42 -1.68
N LYS A 81 6.84 0.71 -2.82
CA LYS A 81 7.22 -0.29 -3.82
C LYS A 81 8.19 -1.31 -3.26
N ASP A 82 9.17 -0.87 -2.47
CA ASP A 82 10.13 -1.77 -1.82
C ASP A 82 9.44 -2.68 -0.82
N SER A 83 8.51 -2.14 -0.02
CA SER A 83 7.68 -2.95 0.89
C SER A 83 6.88 -4.02 0.13
N VAL A 84 6.23 -3.65 -0.97
CA VAL A 84 5.48 -4.59 -1.82
C VAL A 84 6.40 -5.65 -2.42
N ARG A 85 7.60 -5.30 -2.90
CA ARG A 85 8.59 -6.27 -3.43
C ARG A 85 9.00 -7.28 -2.37
N THR A 86 9.34 -6.82 -1.16
CA THR A 86 9.72 -7.71 -0.05
C THR A 86 8.58 -8.67 0.30
N LEU A 87 7.34 -8.17 0.37
CA LEU A 87 6.18 -8.99 0.68
C LEU A 87 5.85 -10.01 -0.42
N ALA A 88 5.96 -9.61 -1.69
CA ALA A 88 5.74 -10.49 -2.83
C ALA A 88 6.83 -11.58 -2.99
N ALA A 89 8.07 -11.29 -2.57
CA ALA A 89 9.18 -12.23 -2.60
C ALA A 89 9.18 -13.22 -1.41
N SER A 90 8.53 -12.90 -0.30
CA SER A 90 8.50 -13.72 0.93
C SER A 90 7.54 -14.92 0.87
N ARG A 91 7.33 -15.48 -0.34
CA ARG A 91 6.48 -16.65 -0.59
C ARG A 91 7.01 -17.88 0.14
#